data_AF-A0A8T4VJ66-F1
#
_entry.id   AF-A0A8T4VJ66-F1
#
_cell.length_a   1.000
_cell.length_b   1.000
_cell.length_c   1.000
_cell.angle_alpha   90.00
_cell.angle_beta   90.00
_cell.angle_gamma   90.00
#
_symmetry.space_group_name_H-M   'P 1'
#
loop_
_entity.id
_entity.type
_entity.pdbx_description
1 polymer ?
#
loop_
_entity_poly.entity_id
_entity_poly.type
_entity_poly.pdbx_seq_one_letter_code
_entity_poly.pdbx_strand_id
1 'polypeptide(L)'
;MDITSQTHYTNNKKRLAKIICFLVLLISTVPIIGLNSASAEEINANMYAPILYFEGQETCFPIDATYHIDNSELYVHDGKTSTLIDDTPTVSELATYTESTFFLDNAHGSSKDANSIISHYQQTKDDYDIIVYYHQSNQQGKTILQYWFFYAYNNGELNVHEGDWEMIQLIIESNTPTTAMYSQHHSGQQLNWAEVDTTSTHPHVYVSRGSHANYFRSFSGKLGIASDTVGNNGMILTNENYQLVELSDQEWLSFAGRWGEMQPVEDTFLGFSGPFGPAFRENGNMWNNPVGWGENLPELNTSLLPVEWFLYNFVTIFFVITALSIGLLCFRLYRRSKDHGFGPRFFSSLYIDGVNVHSIGNILFFAGIAVAIIGLTLPWYSISAAVTIEGYTTEGFIDFLSIDGLNGAQIAYPGANGPIAIGSFILPFSLIIAIGFVFTFFKAIGVQKSNVLGRTYLWRGISLIIPFIILLIVIFSLGSIIPSMVSEDMGSNEMTTLFSSLSQNPISGSETIALSDGAMSGNVDMIWGLGTGGYLMLLAGIILLTGGILLITARKTFY
;
A
#
# COMPACT_ATOMS: atom_id res chain seq x y z
N MET A 1 80.18 -17.42 37.96
CA MET A 1 79.66 -16.34 37.10
C MET A 1 79.65 -16.96 35.71
N ASP A 2 78.54 -17.34 35.08
CA ASP A 2 77.18 -16.82 35.09
C ASP A 2 76.13 -17.94 35.16
N ILE A 3 75.15 -17.79 36.06
CA ILE A 3 74.01 -18.70 36.28
C ILE A 3 72.72 -18.11 35.65
N THR A 4 72.85 -17.25 34.63
CA THR A 4 71.70 -16.49 34.07
C THR A 4 71.47 -16.70 32.57
N SER A 5 72.25 -17.53 31.88
CA SER A 5 72.06 -17.80 30.43
C SER A 5 71.50 -19.20 30.09
N GLN A 6 71.52 -20.17 31.02
CA GLN A 6 71.01 -21.54 30.75
C GLN A 6 69.52 -21.76 31.07
N THR A 7 68.89 -20.88 31.85
CA THR A 7 67.47 -20.95 32.21
C THR A 7 66.53 -20.28 31.18
N HIS A 8 67.06 -19.41 30.31
CA HIS A 8 66.27 -18.80 29.21
C HIS A 8 66.26 -19.64 27.92
N TYR A 9 67.24 -20.53 27.71
CA TYR A 9 67.33 -21.37 26.51
C TYR A 9 66.50 -22.67 26.62
N THR A 10 66.27 -23.17 27.83
CA THR A 10 65.52 -24.40 28.11
C THR A 10 64.00 -24.19 28.21
N ASN A 11 63.54 -22.99 28.55
CA ASN A 11 62.11 -22.65 28.58
C ASN A 11 61.49 -22.39 27.19
N ASN A 12 62.29 -21.94 26.21
CA ASN A 12 61.81 -21.74 24.83
C ASN A 12 61.66 -23.06 24.04
N LYS A 13 62.49 -24.08 24.32
CA LYS A 13 62.33 -25.42 23.69
C LYS A 13 61.07 -26.15 24.17
N LYS A 14 60.67 -26.01 25.44
CA LYS A 14 59.44 -26.62 25.96
C LYS A 14 58.17 -25.92 25.46
N ARG A 15 58.21 -24.61 25.18
CA ARG A 15 57.11 -23.88 24.52
C ARG A 15 57.00 -24.23 23.03
N LEU A 16 58.13 -24.33 22.31
CA LEU A 16 58.14 -24.72 20.90
C LEU A 16 57.70 -26.18 20.69
N ALA A 17 58.13 -27.11 21.56
CA ALA A 17 57.71 -28.51 21.50
C ALA A 17 56.21 -28.69 21.84
N LYS A 18 55.64 -27.88 22.73
CA LYS A 18 54.20 -27.86 23.01
C LYS A 18 53.39 -27.28 21.85
N ILE A 19 53.88 -26.23 21.18
CA ILE A 19 53.23 -25.66 19.99
C ILE A 19 53.29 -26.66 18.82
N ILE A 20 54.42 -27.34 18.62
CA ILE A 20 54.57 -28.36 17.56
C ILE A 20 53.72 -29.61 17.88
N CYS A 21 53.65 -30.08 19.13
CA CYS A 21 52.74 -31.19 19.47
C CYS A 21 51.25 -30.79 19.35
N PHE A 22 50.89 -29.54 19.63
CA PHE A 22 49.51 -29.06 19.45
C PHE A 22 49.15 -28.89 17.97
N LEU A 23 50.10 -28.47 17.12
CA LEU A 23 49.95 -28.43 15.67
C LEU A 23 49.91 -29.84 15.04
N VAL A 24 50.70 -30.80 15.53
CA VAL A 24 50.70 -32.19 15.04
C VAL A 24 49.44 -32.96 15.49
N LEU A 25 48.88 -32.64 16.67
CA LEU A 25 47.56 -33.16 17.07
C LEU A 25 46.40 -32.50 16.31
N LEU A 26 46.54 -31.27 15.82
CA LEU A 26 45.54 -30.64 14.95
C LEU A 26 45.55 -31.18 13.50
N ILE A 27 46.65 -31.81 13.06
CA ILE A 27 46.82 -32.34 11.69
C ILE A 27 46.45 -33.83 11.58
N SER A 28 46.16 -34.52 12.70
CA SER A 28 45.87 -35.96 12.71
C SER A 28 44.39 -36.34 12.92
N THR A 29 43.47 -35.37 12.88
CA THR A 29 42.02 -35.63 12.80
C THR A 29 41.37 -34.81 11.70
N VAL A 30 41.85 -34.99 10.47
CA VAL A 30 41.08 -34.68 9.27
C VAL A 30 40.39 -35.98 8.88
N PRO A 31 39.06 -36.13 8.99
CA PRO A 31 38.39 -37.20 8.28
C PRO A 31 38.72 -37.01 6.80
N ILE A 32 39.23 -38.06 6.16
CA ILE A 32 39.30 -38.16 4.70
C ILE A 32 37.84 -38.17 4.24
N ILE A 33 37.25 -36.99 4.14
CA ILE A 33 36.04 -36.77 3.35
C ILE A 33 36.56 -36.91 1.93
N GLY A 34 36.16 -38.00 1.27
CA GLY A 34 36.37 -38.12 -0.15
C GLY A 34 35.87 -36.83 -0.80
N LEU A 35 36.73 -36.18 -1.58
CA LEU A 35 36.31 -35.24 -2.60
C LEU A 35 35.51 -36.03 -3.64
N ASN A 36 34.30 -36.45 -3.28
CA ASN A 36 33.21 -36.35 -4.22
C ASN A 36 33.07 -34.84 -4.41
N SER A 37 33.50 -34.34 -5.56
CA SER A 37 32.84 -33.18 -6.11
C SER A 37 31.35 -33.53 -6.07
N ALA A 38 30.62 -33.00 -5.09
CA ALA A 38 29.19 -32.88 -5.25
C ALA A 38 29.05 -32.18 -6.61
N SER A 39 28.51 -32.90 -7.59
CA SER A 39 27.95 -32.23 -8.76
C SER A 39 27.11 -31.11 -8.19
N ALA A 40 27.40 -29.86 -8.59
CA ALA A 40 26.54 -28.76 -8.19
C ALA A 40 25.10 -29.19 -8.49
N GLU A 41 24.27 -29.24 -7.45
CA GLU A 41 22.89 -29.68 -7.60
C GLU A 41 22.25 -28.75 -8.62
N GLU A 42 21.74 -29.33 -9.71
CA GLU A 42 21.14 -28.56 -10.80
C GLU A 42 19.95 -27.79 -10.22
N ILE A 43 19.86 -26.49 -10.55
CA ILE A 43 18.77 -25.65 -10.07
C ILE A 43 17.43 -26.25 -10.51
N ASN A 44 16.54 -26.43 -9.54
CA ASN A 44 15.19 -26.99 -9.67
C ASN A 44 14.22 -26.06 -8.96
N ALA A 45 13.05 -25.84 -9.57
CA ALA A 45 11.94 -25.06 -9.02
C ALA A 45 11.51 -25.48 -7.60
N ASN A 46 11.65 -26.75 -7.24
CA ASN A 46 11.29 -27.20 -5.89
C ASN A 46 12.19 -26.58 -4.79
N MET A 47 13.44 -26.24 -5.12
CA MET A 47 14.39 -25.72 -4.12
C MET A 47 14.03 -24.32 -3.64
N TYR A 48 13.38 -23.51 -4.48
CA TYR A 48 13.05 -22.12 -4.17
C TYR A 48 11.55 -21.83 -4.29
N ALA A 49 10.73 -22.88 -4.19
CA ALA A 49 9.28 -22.78 -4.26
C ALA A 49 8.76 -21.78 -3.20
N PRO A 50 7.91 -20.80 -3.55
CA PRO A 50 7.54 -19.73 -2.63
C PRO A 50 6.60 -20.20 -1.50
N ILE A 51 6.63 -19.49 -0.37
CA ILE A 51 5.57 -19.59 0.65
C ILE A 51 4.70 -18.35 0.50
N LEU A 52 3.43 -18.54 0.14
CA LEU A 52 2.48 -17.45 -0.07
C LEU A 52 1.72 -17.18 1.22
N TYR A 53 1.74 -15.94 1.69
CA TYR A 53 0.99 -15.46 2.84
C TYR A 53 -0.11 -14.53 2.36
N PHE A 54 -1.35 -14.81 2.74
CA PHE A 54 -2.51 -14.01 2.38
C PHE A 54 -3.02 -13.19 3.56
N GLU A 55 -3.69 -12.09 3.23
CA GLU A 55 -4.48 -11.34 4.20
C GLU A 55 -5.74 -12.12 4.61
N GLY A 56 -6.23 -11.91 5.83
CA GLY A 56 -7.34 -12.66 6.41
C GLY A 56 -8.70 -12.49 5.72
N GLN A 57 -8.87 -11.47 4.87
CA GLN A 57 -10.10 -11.26 4.09
C GLN A 57 -9.94 -11.60 2.60
N GLU A 58 -8.83 -12.24 2.19
CA GLU A 58 -8.68 -12.72 0.82
C GLU A 58 -9.75 -13.78 0.48
N THR A 59 -10.28 -13.69 -0.73
CA THR A 59 -11.30 -14.58 -1.29
C THR A 59 -10.81 -15.37 -2.50
N CYS A 60 -9.77 -14.94 -3.20
CA CYS A 60 -9.22 -15.62 -4.37
C CYS A 60 -7.82 -16.15 -4.04
N PHE A 61 -7.61 -17.45 -4.26
CA PHE A 61 -6.31 -18.12 -4.09
C PHE A 61 -5.84 -18.67 -5.45
N PRO A 62 -4.54 -18.97 -5.60
CA PRO A 62 -4.01 -19.52 -6.84
C PRO A 62 -4.79 -20.77 -7.26
N ILE A 63 -5.10 -20.85 -8.55
CA ILE A 63 -5.88 -21.94 -9.14
C ILE A 63 -5.31 -22.28 -10.51
N ASP A 64 -5.53 -23.51 -10.97
CA ASP A 64 -5.25 -23.89 -12.35
C ASP A 64 -5.92 -22.90 -13.33
N ALA A 65 -5.15 -22.36 -14.27
CA ALA A 65 -5.59 -21.47 -15.33
C ALA A 65 -6.70 -22.09 -16.19
N THR A 66 -6.79 -23.42 -16.25
CA THR A 66 -7.93 -24.12 -16.90
C THR A 66 -9.27 -23.74 -16.30
N TYR A 67 -9.33 -23.38 -15.01
CA TYR A 67 -10.54 -22.83 -14.39
C TYR A 67 -11.08 -21.63 -15.17
N HIS A 68 -10.22 -20.69 -15.56
CA HIS A 68 -10.68 -19.50 -16.27
C HIS A 68 -11.06 -19.84 -17.71
N ILE A 69 -10.34 -20.75 -18.36
CA ILE A 69 -10.67 -21.22 -19.72
C ILE A 69 -12.05 -21.89 -19.73
N ASP A 70 -12.32 -22.80 -18.79
CA ASP A 70 -13.59 -23.53 -18.69
C ASP A 70 -14.80 -22.64 -18.36
N ASN A 71 -14.55 -21.44 -17.83
CA ASN A 71 -15.58 -20.52 -17.33
C ASN A 71 -15.59 -19.18 -18.08
N SER A 72 -14.98 -19.13 -19.27
CA SER A 72 -14.94 -17.93 -20.10
C SER A 72 -15.34 -18.24 -21.54
N GLU A 73 -15.81 -17.22 -22.23
CA GLU A 73 -16.08 -17.19 -23.66
C GLU A 73 -14.91 -16.49 -24.38
N LEU A 74 -14.58 -16.90 -25.61
CA LEU A 74 -13.52 -16.29 -26.40
C LEU A 74 -14.08 -15.23 -27.34
N TYR A 75 -13.53 -14.02 -27.28
CA TYR A 75 -13.90 -12.89 -28.14
C TYR A 75 -12.71 -12.33 -28.91
N VAL A 76 -13.01 -11.58 -29.97
CA VAL A 76 -12.06 -10.70 -30.67
C VAL A 76 -12.57 -9.26 -30.65
N HIS A 77 -11.67 -8.30 -30.41
CA HIS A 77 -11.95 -6.87 -30.47
C HIS A 77 -11.24 -6.20 -31.65
N ASP A 78 -11.99 -5.55 -32.54
CA ASP A 78 -11.45 -4.87 -33.73
C ASP A 78 -11.09 -3.39 -33.51
N GLY A 79 -11.12 -2.94 -32.26
CA GLY A 79 -10.93 -1.55 -31.84
C GLY A 79 -12.23 -0.75 -31.78
N LYS A 80 -13.38 -1.35 -32.12
CA LYS A 80 -14.71 -0.72 -32.00
C LYS A 80 -15.73 -1.65 -31.37
N THR A 81 -15.73 -2.92 -31.76
CA THR A 81 -16.73 -3.90 -31.34
C THR A 81 -16.08 -5.22 -31.00
N SER A 82 -16.61 -5.86 -29.96
CA SER A 82 -16.24 -7.22 -29.57
C SER A 82 -17.17 -8.23 -30.27
N THR A 83 -16.60 -9.29 -30.84
CA THR A 83 -17.33 -10.36 -31.52
C THR A 83 -16.99 -11.70 -30.88
N LEU A 84 -18.00 -12.48 -30.53
CA LEU A 84 -17.85 -13.83 -29.98
C LEU A 84 -17.26 -14.76 -31.04
N ILE A 85 -16.22 -15.52 -30.65
CA ILE A 85 -15.55 -16.52 -31.48
C ILE A 85 -15.98 -17.93 -31.06
N ASP A 86 -15.93 -18.22 -29.76
CA ASP A 86 -16.31 -19.51 -29.18
C ASP A 86 -16.91 -19.29 -27.78
N ASP A 87 -18.05 -19.90 -27.49
CA ASP A 87 -18.70 -19.84 -26.18
C ASP A 87 -18.17 -20.90 -25.19
N THR A 88 -17.34 -21.85 -25.65
CA THR A 88 -16.72 -22.90 -24.84
C THR A 88 -15.27 -23.20 -25.29
N PRO A 89 -14.37 -22.20 -25.26
CA PRO A 89 -13.01 -22.34 -25.77
C PRO A 89 -12.25 -23.46 -25.08
N THR A 90 -11.48 -24.22 -25.86
CA THR A 90 -10.62 -25.28 -25.33
C THR A 90 -9.17 -24.83 -25.26
N VAL A 91 -8.39 -25.46 -24.36
CA VAL A 91 -6.94 -25.22 -24.23
C VAL A 91 -6.20 -25.31 -25.57
N SER A 92 -6.47 -26.35 -26.36
CA SER A 92 -5.80 -26.55 -27.65
C SER A 92 -6.23 -25.53 -28.72
N GLU A 93 -7.45 -25.00 -28.62
CA GLU A 93 -7.95 -23.94 -29.50
C GLU A 93 -7.29 -22.59 -29.16
N LEU A 94 -7.21 -22.25 -27.88
CA LEU A 94 -6.59 -21.01 -27.40
C LEU A 94 -5.14 -20.86 -27.86
N ALA A 95 -4.39 -21.96 -27.94
CA ALA A 95 -3.02 -21.98 -28.42
C ALA A 95 -2.86 -21.43 -29.86
N THR A 96 -3.93 -21.36 -30.65
CA THR A 96 -3.90 -20.87 -32.03
C THR A 96 -4.11 -19.36 -32.16
N TYR A 97 -4.53 -18.68 -31.10
CA TYR A 97 -4.84 -17.24 -31.10
C TYR A 97 -3.66 -16.43 -30.57
N THR A 98 -2.80 -16.01 -31.50
CA THR A 98 -1.52 -15.34 -31.20
C THR A 98 -1.54 -13.82 -31.41
N GLU A 99 -2.72 -13.20 -31.49
CA GLU A 99 -2.87 -11.74 -31.59
C GLU A 99 -3.45 -11.17 -30.29
N SER A 100 -3.08 -9.93 -29.96
CA SER A 100 -3.51 -9.26 -28.71
C SER A 100 -4.96 -8.73 -28.75
N THR A 101 -5.64 -8.88 -29.88
CA THR A 101 -7.04 -8.49 -30.10
C THR A 101 -8.02 -9.48 -29.48
N PHE A 102 -7.58 -10.69 -29.15
CA PHE A 102 -8.41 -11.70 -28.51
C PHE A 102 -8.47 -11.53 -26.99
N PHE A 103 -9.56 -11.96 -26.38
CA PHE A 103 -9.71 -11.98 -24.93
C PHE A 103 -10.70 -13.04 -24.48
N LEU A 104 -10.49 -13.56 -23.28
CA LEU A 104 -11.41 -14.43 -22.55
C LEU A 104 -12.32 -13.56 -21.68
N ASP A 105 -13.63 -13.67 -21.85
CA ASP A 105 -14.66 -12.93 -21.08
C ASP A 105 -15.37 -13.90 -20.13
N ASN A 106 -15.44 -13.61 -18.83
CA ASN A 106 -15.98 -14.56 -17.87
C ASN A 106 -17.50 -14.75 -18.04
N ALA A 107 -17.94 -15.98 -18.22
CA ALA A 107 -19.36 -16.27 -18.48
C ALA A 107 -20.29 -16.02 -17.27
N HIS A 108 -19.73 -15.79 -16.07
CA HIS A 108 -20.49 -15.66 -14.83
C HIS A 108 -20.56 -14.24 -14.28
N GLY A 109 -19.89 -13.26 -14.88
CA GLY A 109 -19.88 -11.88 -14.38
C GLY A 109 -19.15 -10.91 -15.28
N SER A 110 -18.61 -9.84 -14.69
CA SER A 110 -17.75 -8.87 -15.36
C SER A 110 -16.77 -8.27 -14.36
N SER A 111 -15.79 -7.48 -14.82
CA SER A 111 -14.91 -6.63 -13.99
C SER A 111 -15.66 -5.68 -13.05
N LYS A 112 -16.96 -5.42 -13.30
CA LYS A 112 -17.80 -4.56 -12.45
C LYS A 112 -18.73 -5.36 -11.53
N ASP A 113 -18.77 -6.69 -11.67
CA ASP A 113 -19.56 -7.61 -10.85
C ASP A 113 -18.68 -8.69 -10.18
N ALA A 114 -17.79 -8.22 -9.30
CA ALA A 114 -16.90 -9.08 -8.51
C ALA A 114 -17.66 -10.18 -7.75
N ASN A 115 -18.88 -9.91 -7.28
CA ASN A 115 -19.62 -10.85 -6.44
C ASN A 115 -19.98 -12.13 -7.18
N SER A 116 -20.36 -12.04 -8.46
CA SER A 116 -20.79 -13.21 -9.23
C SER A 116 -19.61 -14.14 -9.54
N ILE A 117 -18.48 -13.59 -10.00
CA ILE A 117 -17.26 -14.37 -10.30
C ILE A 117 -16.68 -14.97 -9.03
N ILE A 118 -16.53 -14.18 -7.95
CA ILE A 118 -16.00 -14.68 -6.67
C ILE A 118 -16.93 -15.75 -6.08
N SER A 119 -18.25 -15.58 -6.17
CA SER A 119 -19.20 -16.58 -5.67
C SER A 119 -19.12 -17.89 -6.44
N HIS A 120 -18.95 -17.84 -7.76
CA HIS A 120 -18.77 -19.02 -8.60
C HIS A 120 -17.44 -19.72 -8.26
N TYR A 121 -16.34 -18.97 -8.23
CA TYR A 121 -15.03 -19.47 -7.81
C TYR A 121 -15.12 -20.19 -6.47
N GLN A 122 -15.74 -19.59 -5.46
CA GLN A 122 -15.87 -20.20 -4.13
C GLN A 122 -16.66 -21.52 -4.14
N GLN A 123 -17.59 -21.69 -5.09
CA GLN A 123 -18.40 -22.91 -5.21
C GLN A 123 -17.67 -24.04 -5.92
N THR A 124 -16.77 -23.72 -6.87
CA THR A 124 -16.14 -24.71 -7.76
C THR A 124 -14.63 -24.85 -7.58
N LYS A 125 -13.97 -24.00 -6.78
CA LYS A 125 -12.51 -24.05 -6.58
C LYS A 125 -11.97 -25.41 -6.13
N ASP A 126 -12.80 -26.22 -5.46
CA ASP A 126 -12.40 -27.55 -4.98
C ASP A 126 -12.40 -28.61 -6.11
N ASP A 127 -12.92 -28.28 -7.29
CA ASP A 127 -12.85 -29.11 -8.51
C ASP A 127 -11.52 -28.92 -9.28
N TYR A 128 -10.71 -27.94 -8.88
CA TYR A 128 -9.45 -27.59 -9.52
C TYR A 128 -8.30 -27.68 -8.52
N ASP A 129 -7.09 -27.93 -9.03
CA ASP A 129 -5.88 -27.92 -8.22
C ASP A 129 -5.41 -26.49 -7.94
N ILE A 130 -4.80 -26.28 -6.77
CA ILE A 130 -4.00 -25.09 -6.49
C ILE A 130 -2.65 -25.26 -7.20
N ILE A 131 -2.39 -24.46 -8.22
CA ILE A 131 -1.17 -24.54 -9.02
C ILE A 131 -0.32 -23.27 -8.83
N VAL A 132 0.98 -23.49 -8.66
CA VAL A 132 2.00 -22.47 -8.88
C VAL A 132 2.76 -22.89 -10.12
N TYR A 133 2.66 -22.11 -11.18
CA TYR A 133 3.42 -22.41 -12.38
C TYR A 133 4.85 -21.93 -12.22
N TYR A 134 5.80 -22.59 -12.86
CA TYR A 134 7.18 -22.13 -12.89
C TYR A 134 7.74 -22.09 -14.30
N HIS A 135 8.74 -21.25 -14.51
CA HIS A 135 9.51 -21.21 -15.74
C HIS A 135 10.99 -21.02 -15.41
N GLN A 136 11.83 -21.89 -15.96
CA GLN A 136 13.28 -21.78 -15.83
C GLN A 136 13.92 -21.44 -17.17
N SER A 137 14.68 -20.35 -17.20
CA SER A 137 15.42 -19.92 -18.39
C SER A 137 16.86 -19.52 -18.05
N ASN A 138 17.68 -19.28 -19.08
CA ASN A 138 19.04 -18.77 -18.91
C ASN A 138 19.23 -17.53 -19.76
N GLN A 139 19.66 -16.43 -19.14
CA GLN A 139 19.90 -15.16 -19.81
C GLN A 139 21.19 -14.54 -19.28
N GLN A 140 22.10 -14.12 -20.17
CA GLN A 140 23.37 -13.48 -19.80
C GLN A 140 24.24 -14.30 -18.82
N GLY A 141 24.17 -15.64 -18.89
CA GLY A 141 24.90 -16.54 -17.98
C GLY A 141 24.29 -16.66 -16.57
N LYS A 142 23.11 -16.08 -16.34
CA LYS A 142 22.32 -16.19 -15.12
C LYS A 142 21.16 -17.16 -15.34
N THR A 143 20.88 -18.00 -14.36
CA THR A 143 19.67 -18.82 -14.34
C THR A 143 18.53 -17.99 -13.78
N ILE A 144 17.42 -17.95 -14.49
CA ILE A 144 16.22 -17.19 -14.12
C ILE A 144 15.15 -18.20 -13.74
N LEU A 145 14.56 -18.04 -12.57
CA LEU A 145 13.51 -18.92 -12.06
C LEU A 145 12.30 -18.09 -11.71
N GLN A 146 11.24 -18.23 -12.49
CA GLN A 146 9.97 -17.53 -12.30
C GLN A 146 8.94 -18.47 -11.68
N TYR A 147 8.11 -17.93 -10.79
CA TYR A 147 6.92 -18.59 -10.26
C TYR A 147 5.72 -17.69 -10.51
N TRP A 148 4.73 -18.22 -11.22
CA TRP A 148 3.54 -17.52 -11.68
C TRP A 148 2.29 -18.05 -10.96
N PHE A 149 1.38 -17.14 -10.66
CA PHE A 149 0.15 -17.38 -9.92
C PHE A 149 -1.01 -16.87 -10.75
N PHE A 150 -2.01 -17.72 -10.95
CA PHE A 150 -3.25 -17.33 -11.59
C PHE A 150 -4.37 -17.21 -10.58
N TYR A 151 -5.14 -16.12 -10.64
CA TYR A 151 -6.31 -15.91 -9.79
C TYR A 151 -7.56 -15.70 -10.63
N ALA A 152 -8.70 -16.18 -10.13
CA ALA A 152 -9.97 -16.10 -10.86
C ALA A 152 -10.43 -14.65 -11.12
N TYR A 153 -10.15 -13.74 -10.18
CA TYR A 153 -10.65 -12.38 -10.21
C TYR A 153 -9.79 -11.46 -9.36
N ASN A 154 -9.41 -10.30 -9.90
CA ASN A 154 -8.74 -9.23 -9.19
C ASN A 154 -9.77 -8.22 -8.66
N ASN A 155 -9.88 -8.12 -7.33
CA ASN A 155 -10.76 -7.17 -6.63
C ASN A 155 -9.95 -6.09 -5.90
N GLY A 156 -8.92 -5.56 -6.55
CA GLY A 156 -8.10 -4.46 -6.03
C GLY A 156 -8.90 -3.17 -5.84
N GLU A 157 -8.40 -2.27 -5.00
CA GLU A 157 -9.10 -1.01 -4.69
C GLU A 157 -9.25 -0.12 -5.94
N LEU A 158 -8.22 -0.05 -6.79
CA LEU A 158 -8.17 0.81 -7.97
C LEU A 158 -8.07 0.05 -9.29
N ASN A 159 -7.97 -1.26 -9.21
CA ASN A 159 -7.74 -2.15 -10.33
C ASN A 159 -8.64 -3.37 -10.13
N VAL A 160 -9.72 -3.49 -10.91
CA VAL A 160 -10.63 -4.63 -10.83
C VAL A 160 -10.77 -5.27 -12.19
N HIS A 161 -10.50 -6.57 -12.30
CA HIS A 161 -10.60 -7.27 -13.57
C HIS A 161 -10.80 -8.76 -13.35
N GLU A 162 -11.37 -9.39 -14.36
CA GLU A 162 -11.44 -10.85 -14.43
C GLU A 162 -10.06 -11.40 -14.73
N GLY A 163 -9.73 -12.56 -14.15
CA GLY A 163 -8.44 -13.20 -14.34
C GLY A 163 -7.27 -12.37 -13.81
N ASP A 164 -6.27 -13.01 -13.25
CA ASP A 164 -5.08 -12.27 -12.82
C ASP A 164 -3.84 -13.13 -12.91
N TRP A 165 -2.75 -12.52 -13.41
CA TRP A 165 -1.46 -13.17 -13.55
C TRP A 165 -0.40 -12.36 -12.84
N GLU A 166 0.08 -12.88 -11.72
CA GLU A 166 1.16 -12.28 -10.94
C GLU A 166 2.36 -13.24 -10.86
N MET A 167 3.57 -12.75 -10.61
CA MET A 167 4.76 -13.59 -10.51
C MET A 167 5.81 -13.08 -9.54
N ILE A 168 6.65 -14.01 -9.07
CA ILE A 168 7.97 -13.68 -8.55
C ILE A 168 9.05 -14.27 -9.45
N GLN A 169 10.22 -13.63 -9.46
CA GLN A 169 11.37 -14.08 -10.21
C GLN A 169 12.62 -14.04 -9.33
N LEU A 170 13.45 -15.07 -9.45
CA LEU A 170 14.76 -15.16 -8.82
C LEU A 170 15.85 -15.14 -9.90
N ILE A 171 16.86 -14.30 -9.68
CA ILE A 171 18.11 -14.33 -10.45
C ILE A 171 19.09 -15.20 -9.69
N ILE A 172 19.61 -16.24 -10.34
CA ILE A 172 20.52 -17.22 -9.74
C ILE A 172 21.84 -17.20 -10.50
N GLU A 173 22.91 -16.95 -9.77
CA GLU A 173 24.28 -16.90 -10.28
C GLU A 173 25.14 -17.91 -9.53
N SER A 174 25.87 -18.75 -10.26
CA SER A 174 26.71 -19.81 -9.64
C SER A 174 25.93 -20.68 -8.64
N ASN A 175 24.69 -21.04 -8.98
CA ASN A 175 23.75 -21.82 -8.16
C ASN A 175 23.31 -21.18 -6.83
N THR A 176 23.48 -19.86 -6.68
CA THR A 176 22.99 -19.12 -5.51
C THR A 176 22.09 -17.96 -5.98
N PRO A 177 20.90 -17.77 -5.39
CA PRO A 177 20.09 -16.60 -5.71
C PRO A 177 20.79 -15.31 -5.29
N THR A 178 20.77 -14.31 -6.16
CA THR A 178 21.39 -12.99 -5.93
C THR A 178 20.34 -11.91 -5.73
N THR A 179 19.24 -11.99 -6.46
CA THR A 179 18.16 -10.99 -6.44
C THR A 179 16.81 -11.68 -6.57
N ALA A 180 15.81 -11.17 -5.84
CA ALA A 180 14.41 -11.51 -6.02
C ALA A 180 13.64 -10.30 -6.56
N MET A 181 12.68 -10.53 -7.43
CA MET A 181 11.83 -9.52 -8.06
C MET A 181 10.38 -9.96 -7.92
N TYR A 182 9.54 -9.16 -7.29
CA TYR A 182 8.13 -9.47 -7.03
C TYR A 182 7.25 -8.53 -7.84
N SER A 183 6.34 -9.06 -8.65
CA SER A 183 5.40 -8.24 -9.43
C SER A 183 4.42 -7.50 -8.53
N GLN A 184 4.06 -6.29 -8.94
CA GLN A 184 3.03 -5.48 -8.33
C GLN A 184 2.28 -4.78 -9.47
N HIS A 185 1.11 -5.31 -9.82
CA HIS A 185 0.29 -4.81 -10.92
C HIS A 185 1.07 -4.85 -12.26
N HIS A 186 1.29 -3.71 -12.91
CA HIS A 186 2.09 -3.58 -14.14
C HIS A 186 3.60 -3.41 -13.90
N SER A 187 4.04 -3.45 -12.64
CA SER A 187 5.43 -3.21 -12.26
C SER A 187 5.88 -4.23 -11.21
N GLY A 188 6.70 -3.82 -10.25
CA GLY A 188 7.19 -4.67 -9.19
C GLY A 188 8.29 -3.97 -8.39
N GLN A 189 8.90 -4.75 -7.51
CA GLN A 189 10.06 -4.32 -6.74
C GLN A 189 11.12 -5.41 -6.78
N GLN A 190 12.38 -5.00 -6.70
CA GLN A 190 13.50 -5.92 -6.51
C GLN A 190 14.14 -5.75 -5.14
N LEU A 191 14.73 -6.84 -4.65
CA LEU A 191 15.46 -6.88 -3.39
C LEU A 191 16.62 -7.85 -3.50
N ASN A 192 17.75 -7.50 -2.89
CA ASN A 192 18.88 -8.41 -2.75
C ASN A 192 18.45 -9.67 -1.99
N TRP A 193 18.83 -10.86 -2.48
CA TRP A 193 18.43 -12.12 -1.87
C TRP A 193 18.77 -12.22 -0.37
N ALA A 194 19.89 -11.63 0.06
CA ALA A 194 20.29 -11.64 1.46
C ALA A 194 19.32 -10.89 2.40
N GLU A 195 18.46 -10.04 1.85
CA GLU A 195 17.45 -9.26 2.58
C GLU A 195 16.03 -9.83 2.41
N VAL A 196 15.86 -10.84 1.57
CA VAL A 196 14.58 -11.53 1.37
C VAL A 196 14.26 -12.36 2.61
N ASP A 197 13.02 -12.25 3.09
CA ASP A 197 12.54 -13.09 4.18
C ASP A 197 12.30 -14.51 3.65
N THR A 198 12.96 -15.50 4.25
CA THR A 198 13.00 -16.88 3.74
C THR A 198 12.86 -17.88 4.88
N THR A 199 12.20 -19.00 4.59
CA THR A 199 12.30 -20.22 5.41
C THR A 199 13.15 -21.23 4.65
N SER A 200 14.36 -21.51 5.15
CA SER A 200 15.39 -22.25 4.41
C SER A 200 15.73 -21.54 3.09
N THR A 201 15.27 -22.06 1.96
CA THR A 201 15.46 -21.51 0.62
C THR A 201 14.16 -20.98 0.02
N HIS A 202 13.03 -21.16 0.71
CA HIS A 202 11.72 -20.78 0.23
C HIS A 202 11.45 -19.30 0.53
N PRO A 203 11.31 -18.44 -0.50
CA PRO A 203 11.01 -17.02 -0.30
C PRO A 203 9.59 -16.82 0.24
N HIS A 204 9.43 -15.91 1.19
CA HIS A 204 8.12 -15.47 1.66
C HIS A 204 7.56 -14.41 0.72
N VAL A 205 6.37 -14.69 0.18
CA VAL A 205 5.63 -13.77 -0.68
C VAL A 205 4.38 -13.36 0.07
N TYR A 206 4.26 -12.07 0.36
CA TYR A 206 3.08 -11.52 1.01
C TYR A 206 2.15 -10.97 -0.07
N VAL A 207 1.08 -11.71 -0.35
CA VAL A 207 0.12 -11.42 -1.41
C VAL A 207 -0.88 -10.39 -0.90
N SER A 208 -1.00 -9.28 -1.61
CA SER A 208 -1.99 -8.26 -1.29
C SER A 208 -3.41 -8.73 -1.57
N ARG A 209 -4.34 -8.30 -0.73
CA ARG A 209 -5.75 -8.66 -0.83
C ARG A 209 -6.37 -8.11 -2.10
N GLY A 210 -7.01 -8.98 -2.87
CA GLY A 210 -7.81 -8.64 -4.04
C GLY A 210 -6.97 -8.32 -5.27
N SER A 211 -5.90 -7.53 -5.15
CA SER A 211 -5.02 -7.18 -6.27
C SER A 211 -3.91 -8.18 -6.56
N HIS A 212 -3.65 -9.10 -5.63
CA HIS A 212 -2.62 -10.14 -5.71
C HIS A 212 -1.18 -9.69 -5.95
N ALA A 213 -0.91 -8.37 -5.97
CA ALA A 213 0.42 -7.81 -6.01
C ALA A 213 1.29 -8.39 -4.86
N ASN A 214 2.54 -8.69 -5.18
CA ASN A 214 3.45 -9.45 -4.33
C ASN A 214 4.41 -8.52 -3.57
N TYR A 215 4.50 -8.71 -2.26
CA TYR A 215 5.32 -7.88 -1.37
C TYR A 215 6.35 -8.69 -0.58
N PHE A 216 7.49 -8.04 -0.30
CA PHE A 216 8.58 -8.62 0.51
C PHE A 216 8.31 -8.60 2.03
N ARG A 217 7.30 -7.84 2.50
CA ARG A 217 6.95 -7.71 3.93
C ARG A 217 5.43 -7.69 4.10
N SER A 218 4.95 -8.32 5.18
CA SER A 218 3.51 -8.42 5.52
C SER A 218 2.81 -7.10 5.86
N PHE A 219 3.56 -6.01 6.01
CA PHE A 219 3.06 -4.70 6.41
C PHE A 219 3.27 -3.62 5.34
N SER A 220 3.69 -4.01 4.14
CA SER A 220 3.90 -3.11 2.99
C SER A 220 2.59 -2.89 2.21
N GLY A 221 2.69 -2.28 1.02
CA GLY A 221 1.55 -2.02 0.12
C GLY A 221 0.74 -0.77 0.46
N LYS A 222 0.85 -0.24 1.69
CA LYS A 222 0.12 0.97 2.11
C LYS A 222 0.69 2.28 1.57
N LEU A 223 1.96 2.31 1.18
CA LEU A 223 2.59 3.47 0.57
C LEU A 223 2.51 3.34 -0.96
N GLY A 224 1.83 4.27 -1.63
CA GLY A 224 1.68 4.28 -3.08
C GLY A 224 0.24 4.55 -3.51
N ILE A 225 0.05 4.67 -4.82
CA ILE A 225 -1.27 4.96 -5.40
C ILE A 225 -2.20 3.73 -5.34
N ALA A 226 -1.67 2.51 -5.55
CA ALA A 226 -2.45 1.28 -5.58
C ALA A 226 -3.12 0.94 -4.24
N SER A 227 -2.55 1.41 -3.12
CA SER A 227 -3.17 1.32 -1.80
C SER A 227 -3.47 -0.11 -1.31
N ASP A 228 -2.61 -1.04 -1.67
CA ASP A 228 -2.81 -2.47 -1.44
C ASP A 228 -2.92 -2.83 0.05
N THR A 229 -3.65 -3.90 0.35
CA THR A 229 -3.80 -4.43 1.71
C THR A 229 -3.06 -5.74 1.87
N VAL A 230 -1.87 -5.67 2.45
CA VAL A 230 -1.00 -6.82 2.68
C VAL A 230 -1.12 -7.27 4.13
N GLY A 231 -1.02 -8.57 4.37
CA GLY A 231 -1.04 -9.15 5.71
C GLY A 231 -0.48 -10.58 5.72
N ASN A 232 -0.41 -11.17 6.91
CA ASN A 232 -0.06 -12.57 7.12
C ASN A 232 -1.00 -13.24 8.14
N ASN A 233 -2.23 -12.74 8.20
CA ASN A 233 -3.29 -13.13 9.13
C ASN A 233 -4.33 -14.08 8.48
N GLY A 234 -4.13 -14.50 7.22
CA GLY A 234 -5.01 -15.39 6.48
C GLY A 234 -4.39 -16.76 6.19
N MET A 235 -4.73 -17.31 5.01
CA MET A 235 -4.20 -18.58 4.52
C MET A 235 -2.69 -18.48 4.27
N ILE A 236 -1.98 -19.59 4.47
CA ILE A 236 -0.58 -19.75 4.11
C ILE A 236 -0.49 -20.96 3.19
N LEU A 237 0.07 -20.78 1.99
CA LEU A 237 0.34 -21.86 1.04
C LEU A 237 1.84 -22.13 1.00
N THR A 238 2.24 -23.29 1.50
CA THR A 238 3.60 -23.81 1.33
C THR A 238 3.68 -24.70 0.09
N ASN A 239 4.89 -25.09 -0.30
CA ASN A 239 5.13 -26.05 -1.38
C ASN A 239 4.52 -27.45 -1.16
N GLU A 240 3.92 -27.72 0.01
CA GLU A 240 3.13 -28.94 0.27
C GLU A 240 1.64 -28.74 -0.02
N ASN A 241 1.19 -27.50 -0.23
CA ASN A 241 -0.22 -27.14 -0.40
C ASN A 241 -0.61 -26.88 -1.86
N TYR A 242 0.35 -26.81 -2.77
CA TYR A 242 0.11 -26.57 -4.20
C TYR A 242 1.00 -27.47 -5.06
N GLN A 243 0.62 -27.62 -6.34
CA GLN A 243 1.43 -28.32 -7.33
C GLN A 243 2.33 -27.33 -8.10
N LEU A 244 3.58 -27.72 -8.34
CA LEU A 244 4.48 -27.01 -9.25
C LEU A 244 4.35 -27.56 -10.67
N VAL A 245 4.01 -26.69 -11.62
CA VAL A 245 3.80 -27.06 -13.03
C VAL A 245 4.64 -26.18 -13.95
N GLU A 246 5.40 -26.77 -14.88
CA GLU A 246 6.21 -26.01 -15.83
C GLU A 246 5.31 -25.30 -16.86
N LEU A 247 5.47 -23.98 -17.01
CA LEU A 247 4.71 -23.17 -17.97
C LEU A 247 4.98 -23.59 -19.41
N SER A 248 6.23 -23.93 -19.73
CA SER A 248 6.63 -24.29 -21.10
C SER A 248 5.88 -25.51 -21.65
N ASP A 249 5.30 -26.34 -20.78
CA ASP A 249 4.54 -27.53 -21.15
C ASP A 249 3.03 -27.24 -21.36
N GLN A 250 2.58 -26.01 -21.09
CA GLN A 250 1.17 -25.63 -21.18
C GLN A 250 0.81 -25.15 -22.60
N GLU A 251 -0.14 -25.82 -23.26
CA GLU A 251 -0.56 -25.46 -24.63
C GLU A 251 -1.10 -24.02 -24.71
N TRP A 252 -1.89 -23.60 -23.71
CA TRP A 252 -2.49 -22.27 -23.65
C TRP A 252 -1.48 -21.13 -23.47
N LEU A 253 -0.21 -21.41 -23.15
CA LEU A 253 0.82 -20.38 -22.98
C LEU A 253 1.01 -19.51 -24.24
N SER A 254 0.72 -20.07 -25.42
CA SER A 254 0.84 -19.37 -26.71
C SER A 254 -0.31 -18.38 -26.98
N PHE A 255 -1.34 -18.37 -26.14
CA PHE A 255 -2.46 -17.44 -26.26
C PHE A 255 -1.98 -16.00 -25.97
N ALA A 256 -2.04 -15.14 -27.00
CA ALA A 256 -1.57 -13.75 -26.90
C ALA A 256 -2.65 -12.77 -26.43
N GLY A 257 -3.87 -13.26 -26.24
CA GLY A 257 -4.99 -12.46 -25.79
C GLY A 257 -4.99 -12.16 -24.30
N ARG A 258 -6.02 -11.43 -23.87
CA ARG A 258 -6.25 -11.08 -22.47
C ARG A 258 -6.99 -12.18 -21.73
N TRP A 259 -6.66 -12.35 -20.46
CA TRP A 259 -7.31 -13.23 -19.51
C TRP A 259 -8.31 -12.41 -18.71
N GLY A 260 -9.45 -12.09 -19.32
CA GLY A 260 -10.47 -11.19 -18.81
C GLY A 260 -10.95 -10.20 -19.86
N GLU A 261 -12.16 -9.67 -19.67
CA GLU A 261 -12.81 -8.77 -20.62
C GLU A 261 -11.95 -7.58 -21.05
N MET A 262 -12.18 -7.12 -22.29
CA MET A 262 -11.55 -5.91 -22.83
C MET A 262 -12.44 -4.69 -22.62
N GLN A 263 -11.97 -3.74 -21.82
CA GLN A 263 -12.64 -2.47 -21.55
C GLN A 263 -12.25 -1.37 -22.54
N PRO A 264 -12.99 -0.25 -22.59
CA PRO A 264 -12.58 0.95 -23.31
C PRO A 264 -11.15 1.38 -22.95
N VAL A 265 -10.50 2.13 -23.85
CA VAL A 265 -9.08 2.51 -23.72
C VAL A 265 -8.77 3.16 -22.36
N GLU A 266 -9.62 4.08 -21.92
CA GLU A 266 -9.52 4.75 -20.61
C GLU A 266 -9.56 3.78 -19.43
N ASP A 267 -10.50 2.83 -19.44
CA ASP A 267 -10.64 1.81 -18.41
C ASP A 267 -9.48 0.78 -18.47
N THR A 268 -8.94 0.52 -19.66
CA THR A 268 -7.75 -0.33 -19.84
C THR A 268 -6.50 0.30 -19.24
N PHE A 269 -6.33 1.63 -19.36
CA PHE A 269 -5.22 2.35 -18.71
C PHE A 269 -5.31 2.33 -17.18
N LEU A 270 -6.52 2.22 -16.64
CA LEU A 270 -6.76 2.09 -15.21
C LEU A 270 -6.69 0.65 -14.71
N GLY A 271 -6.46 -0.32 -15.61
CA GLY A 271 -6.28 -1.74 -15.29
C GLY A 271 -7.56 -2.57 -15.34
N PHE A 272 -8.73 -2.02 -15.71
CA PHE A 272 -9.99 -2.79 -15.69
C PHE A 272 -10.11 -3.88 -16.78
N SER A 273 -9.15 -3.94 -17.70
CA SER A 273 -9.05 -5.01 -18.68
C SER A 273 -8.19 -6.15 -18.13
N GLY A 274 -8.62 -7.39 -18.33
CA GLY A 274 -7.84 -8.57 -17.93
C GLY A 274 -6.39 -8.53 -18.44
N PRO A 275 -5.42 -9.03 -17.66
CA PRO A 275 -4.01 -8.98 -18.05
C PRO A 275 -3.73 -9.93 -19.21
N PHE A 276 -2.63 -9.68 -19.91
CA PHE A 276 -2.08 -10.68 -20.84
C PHE A 276 -1.53 -11.90 -20.09
N GLY A 277 -1.43 -13.03 -20.77
CA GLY A 277 -0.81 -14.24 -20.20
C GLY A 277 0.71 -14.12 -19.96
N PRO A 278 1.34 -15.09 -19.29
CA PRO A 278 2.75 -15.03 -18.89
C PRO A 278 3.75 -14.68 -20.00
N ALA A 279 3.57 -15.25 -21.21
CA ALA A 279 4.46 -14.99 -22.35
C ALA A 279 4.33 -13.58 -22.96
N PHE A 280 3.23 -12.87 -22.65
CA PHE A 280 2.85 -11.61 -23.29
C PHE A 280 2.71 -10.43 -22.31
N ARG A 281 2.75 -10.70 -20.99
CA ARG A 281 2.76 -9.71 -19.92
C ARG A 281 3.85 -8.65 -20.11
N GLU A 282 3.48 -7.39 -19.91
CA GLU A 282 4.35 -6.21 -20.09
C GLU A 282 5.05 -6.17 -21.45
N ASN A 283 4.28 -6.33 -22.53
CA ASN A 283 4.75 -6.44 -23.92
C ASN A 283 5.72 -7.63 -24.12
N GLY A 284 5.52 -8.70 -23.35
CA GLY A 284 6.37 -9.89 -23.32
C GLY A 284 7.74 -9.66 -22.68
N ASN A 285 8.01 -8.52 -22.05
CA ASN A 285 9.32 -8.26 -21.43
C ASN A 285 9.60 -9.19 -20.26
N MET A 286 8.59 -9.51 -19.44
CA MET A 286 8.73 -10.44 -18.31
C MET A 286 9.17 -11.83 -18.78
N TRP A 287 8.76 -12.26 -19.97
CA TRP A 287 9.11 -13.57 -20.52
C TRP A 287 10.40 -13.56 -21.37
N ASN A 288 10.49 -12.63 -22.33
CA ASN A 288 11.56 -12.60 -23.34
C ASN A 288 12.82 -11.87 -22.87
N ASN A 289 12.69 -10.95 -21.91
CA ASN A 289 13.81 -10.20 -21.33
C ASN A 289 13.70 -10.08 -19.80
N PRO A 290 13.61 -11.21 -19.07
CA PRO A 290 13.36 -11.22 -17.63
C PRO A 290 14.40 -10.45 -16.81
N VAL A 291 15.68 -10.49 -17.22
CA VAL A 291 16.75 -9.71 -16.56
C VAL A 291 16.53 -8.22 -16.77
N GLY A 292 16.26 -7.79 -18.01
CA GLY A 292 16.05 -6.37 -18.30
C GLY A 292 14.77 -5.80 -17.69
N TRP A 293 13.69 -6.58 -17.63
CA TRP A 293 12.50 -6.19 -16.87
C TRP A 293 12.84 -5.98 -15.39
N GLY A 294 13.52 -6.95 -14.77
CA GLY A 294 13.90 -6.90 -13.37
C GLY A 294 14.85 -5.75 -13.01
N GLU A 295 15.83 -5.45 -13.86
CA GLU A 295 16.79 -4.35 -13.65
C GLU A 295 16.12 -2.97 -13.69
N ASN A 296 14.98 -2.83 -14.37
CA ASN A 296 14.20 -1.60 -14.42
C ASN A 296 13.25 -1.44 -13.22
N LEU A 297 13.09 -2.47 -12.37
CA LEU A 297 12.26 -2.36 -11.19
C LEU A 297 12.92 -1.49 -10.12
N PRO A 298 12.15 -0.66 -9.40
CA PRO A 298 12.67 0.04 -8.24
C PRO A 298 13.15 -0.96 -7.18
N GLU A 299 14.32 -0.68 -6.59
CA GLU A 299 14.79 -1.41 -5.42
C GLU A 299 13.94 -1.03 -4.20
N LEU A 300 13.56 -2.02 -3.40
CA LEU A 300 12.83 -1.79 -2.16
C LEU A 300 13.66 -0.90 -1.22
N ASN A 301 13.13 0.29 -0.90
CA ASN A 301 13.78 1.19 0.04
C ASN A 301 13.60 0.71 1.48
N THR A 302 14.55 -0.09 1.96
CA THR A 302 14.53 -0.68 3.30
C THR A 302 14.48 0.35 4.44
N SER A 303 14.89 1.60 4.18
CA SER A 303 14.80 2.70 5.17
C SER A 303 13.36 3.18 5.39
N LEU A 304 12.44 2.89 4.48
CA LEU A 304 11.01 3.21 4.63
C LEU A 304 10.22 2.11 5.36
N LEU A 305 10.76 0.90 5.47
CA LEU A 305 10.07 -0.22 6.14
C LEU A 305 9.62 0.10 7.59
N PRO A 306 10.40 0.82 8.43
CA PRO A 306 9.91 1.23 9.75
C PRO A 306 8.69 2.15 9.70
N VAL A 307 8.59 2.99 8.66
CA VAL A 307 7.44 3.88 8.44
C VAL A 307 6.23 3.05 7.99
N GLU A 308 6.41 2.14 7.02
CA GLU A 308 5.35 1.23 6.59
C GLU A 308 4.81 0.40 7.75
N TRP A 309 5.71 -0.18 8.55
CA TRP A 309 5.35 -0.93 9.76
C TRP A 309 4.55 -0.07 10.74
N PHE A 310 4.97 1.19 10.96
CA PHE A 310 4.25 2.11 11.84
C PHE A 310 2.85 2.42 11.29
N LEU A 311 2.72 2.67 9.98
CA LEU A 311 1.45 2.95 9.33
C LEU A 311 0.50 1.75 9.41
N TYR A 312 0.99 0.55 9.11
CA TYR A 312 0.25 -0.71 9.27
C TYR A 312 -0.28 -0.88 10.70
N ASN A 313 0.55 -0.59 11.71
CA ASN A 313 0.16 -0.74 13.12
C ASN A 313 -0.48 0.51 13.74
N PHE A 314 -0.67 1.60 12.99
CA PHE A 314 -0.98 2.91 13.55
C PHE A 314 -2.26 2.90 14.37
N VAL A 315 -3.33 2.31 13.85
CA VAL A 315 -4.64 2.27 14.51
C VAL A 315 -4.52 1.55 15.86
N THR A 316 -3.86 0.40 15.88
CA THR A 316 -3.61 -0.37 17.10
C THR A 316 -2.75 0.41 18.10
N ILE A 317 -1.64 0.99 17.66
CA ILE A 317 -0.76 1.82 18.49
C ILE A 317 -1.54 3.01 19.06
N PHE A 318 -2.33 3.68 18.22
CA PHE A 318 -3.14 4.82 18.60
C PHE A 318 -4.17 4.47 19.68
N PHE A 319 -4.88 3.34 19.54
CA PHE A 319 -5.82 2.87 20.56
C PHE A 319 -5.13 2.49 21.88
N VAL A 320 -4.00 1.80 21.83
CA VAL A 320 -3.23 1.44 23.03
C VAL A 320 -2.75 2.68 23.76
N ILE A 321 -2.14 3.63 23.06
CA ILE A 321 -1.67 4.90 23.64
C ILE A 321 -2.84 5.70 24.21
N THR A 322 -3.96 5.73 23.50
CA THR A 322 -5.18 6.41 23.95
C THR A 322 -5.72 5.79 25.23
N ALA A 323 -5.84 4.47 25.30
CA ALA A 323 -6.31 3.74 26.48
C ALA A 323 -5.40 3.97 27.70
N LEU A 324 -4.07 3.89 27.50
CA LEU A 324 -3.09 4.20 28.55
C LEU A 324 -3.21 5.65 29.04
N SER A 325 -3.40 6.59 28.11
CA SER A 325 -3.55 8.01 28.42
C SER A 325 -4.83 8.29 29.20
N ILE A 326 -5.94 7.66 28.82
CA ILE A 326 -7.21 7.74 29.57
C ILE A 326 -7.03 7.12 30.96
N GLY A 327 -6.40 5.95 31.08
CA GLY A 327 -6.10 5.32 32.36
C GLY A 327 -5.28 6.22 33.30
N LEU A 328 -4.23 6.86 32.78
CA LEU A 328 -3.42 7.82 33.53
C LEU A 328 -4.22 9.05 33.97
N LEU A 329 -5.11 9.57 33.12
CA LEU A 329 -5.98 10.68 33.47
C LEU A 329 -6.99 10.29 34.55
N CYS A 330 -7.64 9.14 34.43
CA CYS A 330 -8.52 8.59 35.45
C CYS A 330 -7.80 8.43 36.79
N PHE A 331 -6.56 7.90 36.79
CA PHE A 331 -5.75 7.78 37.99
C PHE A 331 -5.42 9.15 38.63
N ARG A 332 -5.03 10.15 37.82
CA ARG A 332 -4.78 11.51 38.29
C ARG A 332 -6.03 12.16 38.86
N LEU A 333 -7.18 11.97 38.20
CA LEU A 333 -8.48 12.46 38.66
C LEU A 333 -8.88 11.82 39.99
N TYR A 334 -8.68 10.50 40.14
CA TYR A 334 -8.92 9.78 41.38
C TYR A 334 -8.01 10.25 42.52
N ARG A 335 -6.71 10.46 42.26
CA ARG A 335 -5.79 10.99 43.28
C ARG A 335 -6.20 12.39 43.71
N ARG A 336 -6.51 13.27 42.75
CA ARG A 336 -6.98 14.63 43.03
C ARG A 336 -8.30 14.64 43.81
N SER A 337 -9.22 13.71 43.51
CA SER A 337 -10.49 13.63 44.23
C SER A 337 -10.32 13.20 45.68
N LYS A 338 -9.30 12.39 45.99
CA LYS A 338 -8.93 12.08 47.39
C LYS A 338 -8.36 13.29 48.14
N ASP A 339 -7.55 14.12 47.47
CA ASP A 339 -6.86 15.24 48.13
C ASP A 339 -7.77 16.48 48.32
N HIS A 340 -8.61 16.81 47.32
CA HIS A 340 -9.36 18.07 47.28
C HIS A 340 -10.83 17.92 46.84
N GLY A 341 -11.33 16.69 46.69
CA GLY A 341 -12.61 16.43 46.02
C GLY A 341 -12.56 16.81 44.53
N PHE A 342 -13.70 16.75 43.86
CA PHE A 342 -13.82 17.19 42.45
C PHE A 342 -14.03 18.71 42.32
N GLY A 343 -13.78 19.48 43.37
CA GLY A 343 -14.22 20.87 43.45
C GLY A 343 -15.76 20.99 43.51
N PRO A 344 -16.29 22.21 43.47
CA PRO A 344 -17.73 22.44 43.61
C PRO A 344 -18.54 22.06 42.36
N ARG A 345 -17.88 21.97 41.19
CA ARG A 345 -18.53 21.58 39.93
C ARG A 345 -17.74 20.47 39.25
N PHE A 346 -18.43 19.38 38.96
CA PHE A 346 -17.81 18.23 38.32
C PHE A 346 -17.37 18.54 36.87
N PHE A 347 -18.19 19.25 36.09
CA PHE A 347 -17.86 19.72 34.74
C PHE A 347 -17.78 21.24 34.66
N SER A 348 -16.58 21.80 34.77
CA SER A 348 -16.37 23.24 34.75
C SER A 348 -16.68 23.90 33.38
N SER A 349 -16.64 23.10 32.31
CA SER A 349 -17.03 23.52 30.96
C SER A 349 -18.52 23.84 30.82
N LEU A 350 -19.38 23.25 31.67
CA LEU A 350 -20.83 23.50 31.67
C LEU A 350 -21.24 24.67 32.57
N TYR A 351 -20.28 25.36 33.18
CA TYR A 351 -20.60 26.50 34.03
C TYR A 351 -20.96 27.72 33.21
N ILE A 352 -22.25 28.02 33.17
CA ILE A 352 -22.86 29.18 32.51
C ILE A 352 -23.80 29.82 33.53
N ASP A 353 -23.51 31.05 33.95
CA ASP A 353 -24.29 31.77 34.97
C ASP A 353 -24.74 33.18 34.53
N GLY A 354 -24.71 33.44 33.23
CA GLY A 354 -25.23 34.68 32.62
C GLY A 354 -24.39 35.15 31.43
N VAL A 355 -24.64 36.36 30.96
CA VAL A 355 -23.89 36.98 29.86
C VAL A 355 -22.62 37.62 30.40
N ASN A 356 -21.58 36.81 30.58
CA ASN A 356 -20.29 37.25 31.09
C ASN A 356 -19.14 36.50 30.39
N VAL A 357 -17.92 37.02 30.56
CA VAL A 357 -16.75 36.59 29.76
C VAL A 357 -16.48 35.08 29.84
N HIS A 358 -16.53 34.48 31.03
CA HIS A 358 -16.29 33.03 31.17
C HIS A 358 -17.45 32.18 30.62
N SER A 359 -18.71 32.60 30.78
CA SER A 359 -19.86 31.91 30.20
C SER A 359 -19.81 31.94 28.68
N ILE A 360 -19.44 33.09 28.08
CA ILE A 360 -19.20 33.21 26.63
C ILE A 360 -18.07 32.26 26.21
N GLY A 361 -16.97 32.21 26.96
CA GLY A 361 -15.87 31.30 26.67
C GLY A 361 -16.27 29.81 26.68
N ASN A 362 -17.12 29.40 27.62
CA ASN A 362 -17.68 28.05 27.67
C ASN A 362 -18.70 27.78 26.54
N ILE A 363 -19.53 28.75 26.17
CA ILE A 363 -20.45 28.63 25.03
C ILE A 363 -19.67 28.46 23.71
N LEU A 364 -18.62 29.27 23.51
CA LEU A 364 -17.76 29.16 22.33
C LEU A 364 -17.07 27.81 22.24
N PHE A 365 -16.75 27.16 23.37
CA PHE A 365 -16.22 25.80 23.35
C PHE A 365 -17.16 24.80 22.68
N PHE A 366 -18.44 24.81 23.05
CA PHE A 366 -19.44 23.93 22.44
C PHE A 366 -19.77 24.33 21.00
N ALA A 367 -19.81 25.63 20.70
CA ALA A 367 -19.96 26.11 19.33
C ALA A 367 -18.80 25.63 18.44
N GLY A 368 -17.56 25.70 18.93
CA GLY A 368 -16.38 25.20 18.22
C GLY A 368 -16.44 23.69 17.98
N ILE A 369 -16.92 22.90 18.94
CA ILE A 369 -17.17 21.47 18.74
C ILE A 369 -18.19 21.23 17.63
N ALA A 370 -19.33 21.93 17.67
CA ALA A 370 -20.38 21.76 16.66
C ALA A 370 -19.89 22.10 15.25
N VAL A 371 -19.17 23.22 15.11
CA VAL A 371 -18.57 23.63 13.83
C VAL A 371 -17.53 22.60 13.36
N ALA A 372 -16.71 22.04 14.26
CA ALA A 372 -15.74 21.01 13.92
C ALA A 372 -16.42 19.71 13.43
N ILE A 373 -17.53 19.30 14.05
CA ILE A 373 -18.29 18.11 13.63
C ILE A 373 -18.86 18.30 12.21
N ILE A 374 -19.41 19.49 11.91
CA ILE A 374 -19.90 19.79 10.56
C ILE A 374 -18.74 19.87 9.56
N GLY A 375 -17.61 20.46 9.96
CA GLY A 375 -16.42 20.55 9.12
C GLY A 375 -15.79 19.19 8.79
N LEU A 376 -15.96 18.19 9.65
CA LEU A 376 -15.47 16.82 9.41
C LEU A 376 -16.21 16.12 8.28
N THR A 377 -17.51 16.39 8.08
CA THR A 377 -18.36 15.71 7.10
C THR A 377 -18.35 16.37 5.72
N LEU A 378 -17.53 17.41 5.53
CA LEU A 378 -17.45 18.19 4.29
C LEU A 378 -16.01 18.16 3.75
N PRO A 379 -15.82 18.31 2.43
CA PRO A 379 -14.49 18.31 1.82
C PRO A 379 -13.59 19.39 2.42
N TRP A 380 -12.36 19.01 2.73
CA TRP A 380 -11.30 19.88 3.22
C TRP A 380 -10.47 20.45 2.09
N TYR A 381 -10.24 19.66 1.04
CA TYR A 381 -9.52 20.04 -0.15
C TYR A 381 -10.05 19.26 -1.34
N SER A 382 -10.10 19.87 -2.52
CA SER A 382 -10.42 19.17 -3.76
C SER A 382 -9.55 19.65 -4.93
N ILE A 383 -9.34 18.74 -5.88
CA ILE A 383 -8.86 19.02 -7.22
C ILE A 383 -9.92 18.48 -8.17
N SER A 384 -10.50 19.36 -8.96
CA SER A 384 -11.57 19.03 -9.90
C SER A 384 -11.10 19.32 -11.32
N ALA A 385 -11.49 18.47 -12.26
CA ALA A 385 -11.13 18.61 -13.66
C ALA A 385 -12.38 18.57 -14.55
N ALA A 386 -12.39 19.38 -15.60
CA ALA A 386 -13.32 19.28 -16.72
C ALA A 386 -12.53 18.94 -17.97
N VAL A 387 -12.89 17.85 -18.64
CA VAL A 387 -12.17 17.34 -19.80
C VAL A 387 -12.98 17.66 -21.04
N THR A 388 -12.36 18.35 -21.99
CA THR A 388 -12.93 18.62 -23.32
C THR A 388 -11.94 18.14 -24.37
N ILE A 389 -12.10 16.88 -24.78
CA ILE A 389 -11.28 16.24 -25.83
C ILE A 389 -12.18 15.80 -26.99
N GLU A 390 -11.59 15.61 -28.16
CA GLU A 390 -12.34 15.17 -29.34
C GLU A 390 -13.02 13.81 -29.09
N GLY A 391 -14.36 13.79 -29.07
CA GLY A 391 -15.16 12.59 -28.81
C GLY A 391 -15.56 12.36 -27.34
N TYR A 392 -15.03 13.13 -26.39
CA TYR A 392 -15.37 13.00 -24.97
C TYR A 392 -15.40 14.36 -24.26
N THR A 393 -16.50 14.66 -23.59
CA THR A 393 -16.66 15.90 -22.82
C THR A 393 -17.37 15.60 -21.52
N THR A 394 -16.81 16.06 -20.40
CA THR A 394 -17.45 15.91 -19.09
C THR A 394 -18.60 16.90 -18.94
N GLU A 395 -19.66 16.52 -18.21
CA GLU A 395 -20.74 17.43 -17.82
C GLU A 395 -20.28 18.35 -16.67
N GLY A 396 -19.33 19.24 -16.96
CA GLY A 396 -18.73 20.15 -15.98
C GLY A 396 -17.51 19.56 -15.26
N PHE A 397 -17.20 20.14 -14.10
CA PHE A 397 -16.08 19.72 -13.27
C PHE A 397 -16.43 18.48 -12.45
N ILE A 398 -15.56 17.49 -12.50
CA ILE A 398 -15.61 16.28 -11.68
C ILE A 398 -14.50 16.38 -10.65
N ASP A 399 -14.80 16.14 -9.37
CA ASP A 399 -13.81 16.09 -8.30
C ASP A 399 -12.94 14.85 -8.48
N PHE A 400 -11.76 15.01 -9.08
CA PHE A 400 -10.81 13.93 -9.32
C PHE A 400 -10.08 13.51 -8.05
N LEU A 401 -9.70 14.46 -7.20
CA LEU A 401 -9.11 14.23 -5.89
C LEU A 401 -9.93 15.00 -4.85
N SER A 402 -10.30 14.36 -3.76
CA SER A 402 -10.89 15.02 -2.60
C SER A 402 -10.24 14.54 -1.32
N ILE A 403 -10.19 15.41 -0.31
CA ILE A 403 -9.70 15.08 1.03
C ILE A 403 -10.75 15.53 2.02
N ASP A 404 -11.21 14.65 2.90
CA ASP A 404 -12.15 14.99 3.98
C ASP A 404 -11.76 14.33 5.32
N GLY A 405 -12.49 14.70 6.37
CA GLY A 405 -12.19 14.25 7.73
C GLY A 405 -12.69 12.83 8.09
N LEU A 406 -13.55 12.24 7.27
CA LEU A 406 -14.16 10.92 7.47
C LEU A 406 -13.41 9.85 6.69
N ASN A 407 -13.21 10.09 5.39
CA ASN A 407 -12.68 9.12 4.43
C ASN A 407 -11.21 9.38 4.07
N GLY A 408 -10.65 10.52 4.47
CA GLY A 408 -9.28 10.88 4.13
C GLY A 408 -9.17 11.33 2.68
N ALA A 409 -8.07 10.97 2.01
CA ALA A 409 -7.85 11.28 0.59
C ALA A 409 -8.57 10.25 -0.29
N GLN A 410 -9.23 10.72 -1.35
CA GLN A 410 -10.00 9.89 -2.27
C GLN A 410 -9.79 10.37 -3.71
N ILE A 411 -9.75 9.43 -4.67
CA ILE A 411 -9.87 9.74 -6.09
C ILE A 411 -11.24 9.36 -6.60
N ALA A 412 -11.74 10.10 -7.58
CA ALA A 412 -12.82 9.63 -8.45
C ALA A 412 -12.39 9.78 -9.91
N TYR A 413 -12.75 8.82 -10.73
CA TYR A 413 -12.51 8.82 -12.17
C TYR A 413 -13.82 8.50 -12.91
N PRO A 414 -13.94 8.93 -14.18
CA PRO A 414 -15.11 8.62 -15.00
C PRO A 414 -15.34 7.10 -15.07
N GLY A 415 -16.58 6.65 -14.89
CA GLY A 415 -16.92 5.22 -14.92
C GLY A 415 -16.81 4.49 -13.58
N ALA A 416 -16.21 5.10 -12.54
CA ALA A 416 -16.17 4.53 -11.19
C ALA A 416 -17.55 4.55 -10.50
N ASN A 417 -17.81 3.56 -9.65
CA ASN A 417 -19.02 3.51 -8.79
C ASN A 417 -18.98 4.49 -7.60
N GLY A 418 -18.10 5.51 -7.64
CA GLY A 418 -17.91 6.53 -6.62
C GLY A 418 -16.44 6.80 -6.30
N PRO A 419 -16.16 7.71 -5.34
CA PRO A 419 -14.80 7.99 -4.90
C PRO A 419 -14.19 6.81 -4.15
N ILE A 420 -12.93 6.50 -4.44
CA ILE A 420 -12.14 5.43 -3.83
C ILE A 420 -11.03 6.05 -3.00
N ALA A 421 -10.80 5.55 -1.79
CA ALA A 421 -9.75 6.07 -0.93
C ALA A 421 -8.35 5.83 -1.53
N ILE A 422 -7.49 6.85 -1.50
CA ILE A 422 -6.09 6.75 -1.97
C ILE A 422 -5.20 6.58 -0.76
N GLY A 423 -4.46 5.48 -0.76
CA GLY A 423 -3.65 5.08 0.37
C GLY A 423 -4.56 4.64 1.52
N SER A 424 -4.41 3.40 1.95
CA SER A 424 -5.31 2.83 2.96
C SER A 424 -5.07 3.43 4.35
N PHE A 425 -4.12 4.35 4.48
CA PHE A 425 -4.03 5.21 5.64
C PHE A 425 -5.13 6.26 5.54
N ILE A 426 -6.38 5.80 5.75
CA ILE A 426 -7.46 6.68 6.20
C ILE A 426 -6.95 7.22 7.53
N LEU A 427 -6.24 8.36 7.49
CA LEU A 427 -5.97 9.15 8.67
C LEU A 427 -7.34 9.36 9.28
N PRO A 428 -7.65 8.77 10.44
CA PRO A 428 -8.98 8.87 10.99
C PRO A 428 -9.02 10.23 11.68
N PHE A 429 -9.00 11.30 10.88
CA PHE A 429 -8.97 12.68 11.35
C PHE A 429 -10.14 12.90 12.30
N SER A 430 -11.31 12.35 11.96
CA SER A 430 -12.48 12.22 12.82
C SER A 430 -12.14 11.60 14.18
N LEU A 431 -11.45 10.46 14.23
CA LEU A 431 -11.04 9.79 15.47
C LEU A 431 -10.04 10.62 16.28
N ILE A 432 -9.01 11.19 15.63
CA ILE A 432 -8.00 12.04 16.26
C ILE A 432 -8.64 13.31 16.86
N ILE A 433 -9.59 13.90 16.15
CA ILE A 433 -10.30 15.09 16.60
C ILE A 433 -11.27 14.73 17.74
N ALA A 434 -12.04 13.66 17.59
CA ALA A 434 -12.96 13.16 18.62
C ALA A 434 -12.23 12.82 19.91
N ILE A 435 -11.13 12.05 19.84
CA ILE A 435 -10.31 11.72 21.02
C ILE A 435 -9.79 13.00 21.67
N GLY A 436 -9.37 13.97 20.85
CA GLY A 436 -8.91 15.27 21.30
C GLY A 436 -9.94 16.03 22.13
N PHE A 437 -11.21 15.99 21.73
CA PHE A 437 -12.31 16.56 22.51
C PHE A 437 -12.58 15.75 23.78
N VAL A 438 -12.58 14.42 23.72
CA VAL A 438 -12.69 13.56 24.92
C VAL A 438 -11.63 13.93 25.96
N PHE A 439 -10.36 14.02 25.55
CA PHE A 439 -9.26 14.47 26.42
C PHE A 439 -9.49 15.87 26.99
N THR A 440 -10.09 16.76 26.21
CA THR A 440 -10.42 18.12 26.67
C THR A 440 -11.50 18.09 27.74
N PHE A 441 -12.54 17.26 27.59
CA PHE A 441 -13.56 17.06 28.62
C PHE A 441 -12.97 16.48 29.90
N PHE A 442 -12.11 15.46 29.82
CA PHE A 442 -11.43 14.91 31.00
C PHE A 442 -10.59 15.96 31.74
N LYS A 443 -9.88 16.82 31.00
CA LYS A 443 -9.10 17.92 31.58
C LYS A 443 -9.97 19.02 32.19
N ALA A 444 -11.21 19.18 31.72
CA ALA A 444 -12.17 20.14 32.26
C ALA A 444 -12.84 19.70 33.56
N ILE A 445 -12.76 18.40 33.91
CA ILE A 445 -13.36 17.88 35.15
C ILE A 445 -12.72 18.56 36.36
N GLY A 446 -13.54 19.07 37.27
CA GLY A 446 -13.14 19.62 38.56
C GLY A 446 -12.10 20.76 38.51
N VAL A 447 -12.04 21.49 37.40
CA VAL A 447 -11.15 22.66 37.27
C VAL A 447 -11.76 23.82 38.05
N GLN A 448 -11.01 24.40 38.98
CA GLN A 448 -11.54 25.48 39.82
C GLN A 448 -11.32 26.89 39.24
N LYS A 449 -10.37 27.07 38.32
CA LYS A 449 -10.01 28.40 37.80
C LYS A 449 -10.22 28.47 36.29
N SER A 450 -10.87 29.53 35.83
CA SER A 450 -11.18 29.74 34.41
C SER A 450 -9.92 29.78 33.55
N ASN A 451 -8.81 30.32 34.05
CA ASN A 451 -7.56 30.39 33.29
C ASN A 451 -6.92 29.03 33.01
N VAL A 452 -7.11 28.03 33.88
CA VAL A 452 -6.64 26.66 33.65
C VAL A 452 -7.49 26.00 32.57
N LEU A 453 -8.81 26.20 32.63
CA LEU A 453 -9.74 25.71 31.61
C LEU A 453 -9.46 26.38 30.26
N GLY A 454 -9.25 27.69 30.24
CA GLY A 454 -8.97 28.46 29.03
C GLY A 454 -7.68 28.03 28.33
N ARG A 455 -6.61 27.69 29.07
CA ARG A 455 -5.40 27.08 28.48
C ARG A 455 -5.68 25.76 27.79
N THR A 456 -6.60 24.95 28.34
CA THR A 456 -6.99 23.67 27.75
C THR A 456 -7.72 23.90 26.41
N TYR A 457 -8.64 24.87 26.36
CA TYR A 457 -9.36 25.21 25.12
C TYR A 457 -8.43 25.82 24.07
N LEU A 458 -7.50 26.67 24.49
CA LEU A 458 -6.49 27.27 23.60
C LEU A 458 -5.65 26.18 22.92
N TRP A 459 -5.13 25.23 23.70
CA TRP A 459 -4.41 24.08 23.13
C TRP A 459 -5.26 23.24 22.20
N ARG A 460 -6.54 23.00 22.53
CA ARG A 460 -7.45 22.26 21.64
C ARG A 460 -7.70 23.00 20.33
N GLY A 461 -7.83 24.33 20.37
CA GLY A 461 -7.92 25.18 19.18
C GLY A 461 -6.68 25.04 18.29
N ILE A 462 -5.48 25.17 18.87
CA ILE A 462 -4.20 24.97 18.14
C ILE A 462 -4.16 23.57 17.52
N SER A 463 -4.42 22.52 18.31
CA SER A 463 -4.39 21.13 17.84
C SER A 463 -5.41 20.83 16.74
N LEU A 464 -6.48 21.63 16.61
CA LEU A 464 -7.47 21.46 15.55
C LEU A 464 -7.00 22.05 14.22
N ILE A 465 -6.17 23.10 14.28
CA ILE A 465 -5.62 23.79 13.10
C ILE A 465 -4.39 23.06 12.54
N ILE A 466 -3.61 22.37 13.39
CA ILE A 466 -2.36 21.71 12.99
C ILE A 466 -2.52 20.75 11.79
N PRO A 467 -3.49 19.81 11.75
CA PRO A 467 -3.63 18.91 10.60
C PRO A 467 -3.79 19.64 9.27
N PHE A 468 -4.44 20.80 9.30
CA PHE A 468 -4.65 21.64 8.13
C PHE A 468 -3.38 22.35 7.68
N ILE A 469 -2.57 22.83 8.63
CA ILE A 469 -1.24 23.37 8.32
C ILE A 469 -0.37 22.29 7.70
N ILE A 470 -0.41 21.06 8.23
CA ILE A 470 0.32 19.92 7.67
C ILE A 470 -0.16 19.62 6.25
N LEU A 471 -1.47 19.57 6.01
CA LEU A 471 -2.04 19.37 4.67
C LEU A 471 -1.51 20.41 3.66
N LEU A 472 -1.52 21.69 4.02
CA LEU A 472 -1.00 22.75 3.16
C LEU A 472 0.52 22.63 2.92
N ILE A 473 1.28 22.20 3.93
CA ILE A 473 2.72 21.94 3.78
C ILE A 473 2.96 20.78 2.82
N VAL A 474 2.15 19.71 2.89
CA VAL A 474 2.23 18.57 1.97
C VAL A 474 1.97 19.03 0.54
N ILE A 475 0.89 19.77 0.30
CA ILE A 475 0.55 20.30 -1.03
C ILE A 475 1.66 21.24 -1.54
N PHE A 476 2.18 22.11 -0.67
CA PHE A 476 3.31 22.97 -1.00
C PHE A 476 4.57 22.16 -1.40
N SER A 477 4.79 21.01 -0.77
CA SER A 477 5.95 20.16 -1.07
C SER A 477 5.82 19.35 -2.36
N LEU A 478 4.60 19.12 -2.88
CA LEU A 478 4.37 18.30 -4.08
C LEU A 478 5.17 18.79 -5.30
N GLY A 479 5.27 20.10 -5.50
CA GLY A 479 6.04 20.69 -6.61
C GLY A 479 7.54 20.39 -6.57
N SER A 480 8.07 19.96 -5.42
CA SER A 480 9.48 19.56 -5.27
C SER A 480 9.69 18.04 -5.29
N ILE A 481 8.67 17.26 -4.94
CA ILE A 481 8.76 15.80 -4.79
C ILE A 481 8.42 15.12 -6.12
N ILE A 482 7.32 15.50 -6.75
CA ILE A 482 6.75 14.79 -7.89
C ILE A 482 7.64 14.80 -9.14
N PRO A 483 8.35 15.90 -9.51
CA PRO A 483 9.20 15.89 -10.71
C PRO A 483 10.34 14.87 -10.66
N SER A 484 10.68 14.35 -9.47
CA SER A 484 11.66 13.28 -9.29
C SER A 484 11.08 11.86 -9.35
N MET A 485 9.75 11.74 -9.39
CA MET A 485 9.00 10.48 -9.33
C MET A 485 8.24 10.16 -10.63
N VAL A 486 8.10 11.12 -11.56
CA VAL A 486 7.40 10.94 -12.85
C VAL A 486 8.43 10.73 -13.95
N SER A 487 8.36 9.58 -14.64
CA SER A 487 9.21 9.26 -15.79
C SER A 487 8.75 9.99 -17.07
N GLU A 488 9.66 10.21 -18.02
CA GLU A 488 9.37 10.90 -19.30
C GLU A 488 8.22 10.26 -20.10
N ASP A 489 8.01 8.94 -19.98
CA ASP A 489 6.94 8.20 -20.67
C ASP A 489 5.51 8.45 -20.13
N MET A 490 5.33 9.18 -19.02
CA MET A 490 4.00 9.40 -18.40
C MET A 490 3.39 10.79 -18.68
N GLY A 491 3.84 11.52 -19.71
CA GLY A 491 3.40 12.90 -19.95
C GLY A 491 4.04 13.88 -18.95
N SER A 492 5.36 13.77 -18.81
CA SER A 492 6.15 14.38 -17.73
C SER A 492 6.07 15.90 -17.67
N ASN A 493 5.79 16.61 -18.77
CA ASN A 493 5.81 18.06 -18.82
C ASN A 493 4.50 18.69 -18.32
N GLU A 494 3.37 18.14 -18.74
CA GLU A 494 2.03 18.59 -18.39
C GLU A 494 1.77 18.36 -16.90
N MET A 495 2.14 17.18 -16.41
CA MET A 495 1.96 16.79 -15.02
C MET A 495 2.88 17.58 -14.08
N THR A 496 4.14 17.81 -14.49
CA THR A 496 5.05 18.69 -13.74
C THR A 496 4.52 20.13 -13.67
N THR A 497 3.90 20.62 -14.75
CA THR A 497 3.31 21.97 -14.79
C THR A 497 2.15 22.08 -13.79
N LEU A 498 1.26 21.09 -13.75
CA LEU A 498 0.17 21.01 -12.77
C LEU A 498 0.68 21.07 -11.33
N PHE A 499 1.60 20.16 -10.98
CA PHE A 499 2.10 20.06 -9.60
C PHE A 499 2.89 21.32 -9.19
N SER A 500 3.56 21.97 -10.14
CA SER A 500 4.18 23.27 -9.92
C SER A 500 3.12 24.34 -9.60
N SER A 501 2.07 24.48 -10.41
CA SER A 501 0.99 25.46 -10.19
C SER A 501 0.24 25.22 -8.87
N LEU A 502 -0.05 23.95 -8.54
CA LEU A 502 -0.61 23.53 -7.25
C LEU A 502 0.27 23.98 -6.06
N SER A 503 1.58 23.73 -6.15
CA SER A 503 2.51 24.06 -5.07
C SER A 503 2.67 25.57 -4.85
N GLN A 504 2.55 26.37 -5.91
CA GLN A 504 2.65 27.83 -5.85
C GLN A 504 1.38 28.47 -5.27
N ASN A 505 0.21 27.88 -5.54
CA ASN A 505 -1.09 28.38 -5.09
C ASN A 505 -1.90 27.29 -4.33
N PRO A 506 -1.42 26.82 -3.16
CA PRO A 506 -1.98 25.65 -2.48
C PRO A 506 -3.32 25.91 -1.77
N ILE A 507 -3.80 27.15 -1.72
CA ILE A 507 -5.08 27.50 -1.08
C ILE A 507 -6.21 27.46 -2.11
N SER A 508 -5.95 27.95 -3.32
CA SER A 508 -6.88 27.93 -4.44
C SER A 508 -6.14 28.29 -5.72
N GLY A 509 -6.49 27.64 -6.83
CA GLY A 509 -5.95 27.95 -8.15
C GLY A 509 -6.69 27.23 -9.26
N SER A 510 -6.26 27.50 -10.48
CA SER A 510 -6.77 26.87 -11.70
C SER A 510 -5.66 26.80 -12.74
N GLU A 511 -5.67 25.76 -13.56
CA GLU A 511 -4.73 25.56 -14.67
C GLU A 511 -5.47 24.89 -15.83
N THR A 512 -5.10 25.23 -17.07
CA THR A 512 -5.60 24.54 -18.26
C THR A 512 -4.43 23.81 -18.90
N ILE A 513 -4.56 22.49 -19.04
CA ILE A 513 -3.58 21.66 -19.74
C ILE A 513 -4.10 21.35 -21.13
N ALA A 514 -3.33 21.70 -22.17
CA ALA A 514 -3.60 21.26 -23.52
C ALA A 514 -3.04 19.84 -23.71
N LEU A 515 -3.89 18.89 -24.09
CA LEU A 515 -3.50 17.55 -24.47
C LEU A 515 -3.38 17.47 -25.99
N SER A 516 -2.23 17.04 -26.50
CA SER A 516 -2.06 16.71 -27.92
C SER A 516 -1.23 15.45 -28.07
N ASP A 517 -1.83 14.37 -28.56
CA ASP A 517 -1.13 13.10 -28.78
C ASP A 517 -1.36 12.58 -30.20
N GLY A 518 -1.08 13.40 -31.22
CA GLY A 518 -1.04 13.04 -32.65
C GLY A 518 -2.36 12.60 -33.31
N ALA A 519 -3.32 12.05 -32.56
CA ALA A 519 -4.59 11.48 -32.99
C ALA A 519 -5.80 12.18 -32.34
N MET A 520 -5.61 12.89 -31.21
CA MET A 520 -6.65 13.64 -30.50
C MET A 520 -6.08 14.95 -29.94
N SER A 521 -6.91 15.99 -29.92
CA SER A 521 -6.58 17.28 -29.32
C SER A 521 -7.69 17.75 -28.39
N GLY A 522 -7.32 18.36 -27.27
CA GLY A 522 -8.29 18.92 -26.34
C GLY A 522 -7.64 19.58 -25.14
N ASN A 523 -8.50 20.03 -24.21
CA ASN A 523 -8.08 20.73 -23.01
C ASN A 523 -8.64 20.04 -21.77
N VAL A 524 -7.83 20.03 -20.71
CA VAL A 524 -8.24 19.68 -19.36
C VAL A 524 -8.17 20.94 -18.51
N ASP A 525 -9.33 21.48 -18.16
CA ASP A 525 -9.43 22.59 -17.23
C ASP A 525 -9.46 22.03 -15.82
N MET A 526 -8.57 22.51 -14.95
CA MET A 526 -8.49 22.08 -13.57
C MET A 526 -8.67 23.25 -12.62
N ILE A 527 -9.35 22.98 -11.51
CA ILE A 527 -9.49 23.87 -10.37
C ILE A 527 -9.12 23.12 -9.10
N TRP A 528 -8.55 23.82 -8.14
CA TRP A 528 -8.26 23.24 -6.83
C TRP A 528 -8.43 24.25 -5.72
N GLY A 529 -8.57 23.75 -4.50
CA GLY A 529 -8.47 24.58 -3.32
C GLY A 529 -9.13 24.00 -2.09
N LEU A 530 -9.18 24.84 -1.06
CA LEU A 530 -9.83 24.52 0.21
C LEU A 530 -11.34 24.35 0.02
N GLY A 531 -11.85 23.22 0.49
CA GLY A 531 -13.28 22.97 0.57
C GLY A 531 -13.93 23.64 1.79
N THR A 532 -15.26 23.65 1.81
CA THR A 532 -16.06 24.24 2.90
C THR A 532 -15.71 23.62 4.26
N GLY A 533 -15.47 22.31 4.31
CA GLY A 533 -15.06 21.62 5.53
C GLY A 533 -13.75 22.16 6.09
N GLY A 534 -12.78 22.42 5.22
CA GLY A 534 -11.48 23.01 5.59
C GLY A 534 -11.64 24.38 6.28
N TYR A 535 -12.46 25.25 5.70
CA TYR A 535 -12.77 26.56 6.31
C TYR A 535 -13.49 26.43 7.65
N LEU A 536 -14.43 25.48 7.79
CA LEU A 536 -15.12 25.24 9.06
C LEU A 536 -14.17 24.70 10.13
N MET A 537 -13.21 23.84 9.78
CA MET A 537 -12.20 23.34 10.72
C MET A 537 -11.29 24.46 11.24
N LEU A 538 -10.86 25.37 10.35
CA LEU A 538 -10.12 26.58 10.75
C LEU A 538 -10.97 27.48 11.65
N LEU A 539 -12.23 27.71 11.28
CA LEU A 539 -13.17 28.52 12.07
C LEU A 539 -13.40 27.92 13.46
N ALA A 540 -13.61 26.61 13.55
CA ALA A 540 -13.73 25.90 14.82
C ALA A 540 -12.48 26.10 15.69
N GLY A 541 -11.28 26.00 15.09
CA GLY A 541 -10.01 26.29 15.77
C GLY A 541 -9.96 27.70 16.34
N ILE A 542 -10.33 28.70 15.54
CA ILE A 542 -10.38 30.12 15.94
C ILE A 542 -11.41 30.35 17.06
N ILE A 543 -12.60 29.76 16.96
CA ILE A 543 -13.63 29.84 18.00
C ILE A 543 -13.10 29.30 19.34
N LEU A 544 -12.42 28.16 19.32
CA LEU A 544 -11.81 27.55 20.51
C LEU A 544 -10.68 28.40 21.09
N LEU A 545 -9.84 29.00 20.24
CA LEU A 545 -8.79 29.94 20.66
C LEU A 545 -9.40 31.16 21.36
N THR A 546 -10.41 31.77 20.75
CA THR A 546 -11.12 32.92 21.33
C THR A 546 -11.78 32.54 22.66
N GLY A 547 -12.49 31.41 22.73
CA GLY A 547 -13.08 30.93 23.99
C GLY A 547 -12.04 30.68 25.08
N GLY A 548 -10.88 30.13 24.72
CA GLY A 548 -9.76 29.93 25.62
C GLY A 548 -9.16 31.24 26.14
N ILE A 549 -8.95 32.23 25.27
CA ILE A 549 -8.46 33.56 25.64
C ILE A 549 -9.44 34.24 26.60
N LEU A 550 -10.75 34.22 26.31
CA LEU A 550 -11.78 34.79 27.19
C LEU A 550 -11.76 34.15 28.58
N LEU A 551 -11.60 32.84 28.68
CA LEU A 551 -11.49 32.15 29.97
C LEU A 551 -10.21 32.52 30.74
N ILE A 552 -9.09 32.72 30.03
CA ILE A 552 -7.83 33.20 30.63
C ILE A 552 -7.98 34.62 31.16
N THR A 553 -8.62 35.51 30.40
CA THR A 553 -8.82 36.92 30.79
C THR A 553 -9.85 37.08 31.91
N ALA A 554 -10.87 36.22 31.96
CA ALA A 554 -11.92 36.27 32.99
C ALA A 554 -11.40 36.07 34.43
N ARG A 555 -10.29 35.33 34.63
CA ARG A 555 -9.68 35.03 35.94
C ARG A 555 -10.68 34.60 37.03
N LYS A 556 -11.80 33.95 36.65
CA LYS A 556 -12.88 33.57 37.56
C LYS A 556 -12.51 32.28 38.29
N THR A 557 -12.93 32.18 39.55
CA THR A 557 -12.95 30.90 40.28
C THR A 557 -14.36 30.32 40.20
N PHE A 558 -14.46 29.09 39.73
CA PHE A 558 -15.71 28.35 39.61
C PHE A 558 -16.05 27.78 40.99
N TYR A 559 -16.77 28.56 41.78
CA TYR A 559 -17.38 28.13 43.03
C TYR A 559 -18.74 27.45 42.80
#